data_AF-A0A535ANW9-F1
#
_entry.id   AF-A0A535ANW9-F1
#
_cell.length_a   1.000
_cell.length_b   1.000
_cell.length_c   1.000
_cell.angle_alpha   90.00
_cell.angle_beta   90.00
_cell.angle_gamma   90.00
#
_symmetry.space_group_name_H-M   'P 1'
#
loop_
_entity.id
_entity.type
_entity.pdbx_description
1 polymer ?
#
loop_
_entity_poly.entity_id
_entity_poly.type
_entity_poly.pdbx_seq_one_letter_code
_entity_poly.pdbx_strand_id
1 'polypeptide(L)'
;MAETRDPDYPYEIEFYDDPETGRAPVLEWILELDPLLRGALGTAMREVLQRHGIAVCHGEWGKQLGEGLFEFRVRHSAEETVAMFTDRPPRKEPRPDKIALRVFGHAHGDKLLLLLAGYDKAADPSDRRQDREIELARKRLTEYRGRRTGT
;
A
#
# COMPACT_ATOMS: atom_id res chain seq x y z
N MET A 1 -18.58 21.84 -0.04
CA MET A 1 -17.39 22.38 -0.72
C MET A 1 -16.50 21.19 -0.98
N ALA A 2 -16.21 20.85 -2.23
CA ALA A 2 -15.26 19.77 -2.50
C ALA A 2 -13.88 20.27 -2.04
N GLU A 3 -13.25 19.57 -1.10
CA GLU A 3 -11.84 19.79 -0.77
C GLU A 3 -11.05 19.68 -2.07
N THR A 4 -10.30 20.73 -2.42
CA THR A 4 -9.40 20.69 -3.56
C THR A 4 -8.30 19.69 -3.22
N ARG A 5 -8.38 18.50 -3.81
CA ARG A 5 -7.33 17.46 -3.71
C ARG A 5 -6.00 18.06 -4.15
N ASP A 6 -4.93 17.70 -3.43
CA ASP A 6 -3.57 18.08 -3.80
C ASP A 6 -3.27 17.54 -5.21
N PRO A 7 -3.03 18.41 -6.21
CA PRO A 7 -2.80 17.97 -7.58
C PRO A 7 -1.56 17.10 -7.73
N ASP A 8 -0.59 17.20 -6.80
CA ASP A 8 0.62 16.37 -6.81
C ASP A 8 0.37 14.96 -6.28
N TYR A 9 -0.68 14.78 -5.46
CA TYR A 9 -1.07 13.49 -4.85
C TYR A 9 -2.55 13.22 -5.11
N PRO A 10 -2.94 12.98 -6.38
CA PRO A 10 -4.33 12.91 -6.77
C PRO A 10 -5.07 11.70 -6.18
N TYR A 11 -4.38 10.67 -5.68
CA TYR A 11 -4.98 9.49 -5.06
C TYR A 11 -4.93 9.55 -3.52
N GLU A 12 -6.09 9.32 -2.91
CA GLU A 12 -6.24 9.13 -1.47
C GLU A 12 -6.00 7.67 -1.09
N ILE A 13 -5.39 7.46 0.07
CA ILE A 13 -5.22 6.14 0.65
C ILE A 13 -6.14 6.02 1.85
N GLU A 14 -6.97 4.97 1.83
CA GLU A 14 -7.74 4.52 2.98
C GLU A 14 -7.24 3.16 3.45
N PHE A 15 -7.38 2.90 4.74
CA PHE A 15 -7.10 1.59 5.32
C PHE A 15 -8.42 0.85 5.55
N TYR A 16 -8.42 -0.44 5.28
CA TYR A 16 -9.54 -1.30 5.63
C TYR A 16 -9.83 -1.23 7.14
N ASP A 17 -11.05 -0.86 7.47
CA ASP A 17 -11.63 -0.93 8.81
C ASP A 17 -12.41 -2.24 8.96
N ASP A 18 -11.99 -3.04 9.93
CA ASP A 18 -12.60 -4.30 10.32
C ASP A 18 -13.96 -4.01 11.00
N PRO A 19 -15.08 -4.42 10.39
CA PRO A 19 -16.40 -4.04 10.87
C PRO A 19 -16.78 -4.65 12.22
N GLU A 20 -16.14 -5.75 12.63
CA GLU A 20 -16.43 -6.42 13.90
C GLU A 20 -15.69 -5.74 15.06
N THR A 21 -14.47 -5.28 14.79
CA THR A 21 -13.56 -4.76 15.84
C THR A 21 -13.33 -3.25 15.77
N GLY A 22 -13.66 -2.59 14.66
CA GLY A 22 -13.33 -1.19 14.36
C GLY A 22 -11.83 -0.92 14.23
N ARG A 23 -11.03 -1.97 14.02
CA ARG A 23 -9.58 -1.87 13.90
C ARG A 23 -9.18 -1.66 12.44
N ALA A 24 -8.03 -1.05 12.23
CA ALA A 24 -7.43 -0.87 10.90
C ALA A 24 -6.14 -1.71 10.78
N PRO A 25 -6.22 -3.02 10.47
CA PRO A 25 -5.10 -3.94 10.69
C PRO A 25 -3.86 -3.61 9.87
N VAL A 26 -4.04 -3.04 8.67
CA VAL A 26 -2.91 -2.61 7.83
C VAL A 26 -2.19 -1.42 8.45
N LEU A 27 -2.93 -0.44 8.98
CA LEU A 27 -2.34 0.71 9.65
C LEU A 27 -1.59 0.27 10.92
N GLU A 28 -2.20 -0.60 11.72
CA GLU A 28 -1.56 -1.16 12.91
C GLU A 28 -0.26 -1.88 12.57
N TRP A 29 -0.27 -2.75 11.56
CA TRP A 29 0.95 -3.42 11.08
C TRP A 29 2.03 -2.41 10.64
N ILE A 30 1.67 -1.35 9.91
CA ILE A 30 2.61 -0.30 9.50
C ILE A 30 3.23 0.38 10.73
N LEU A 31 2.43 0.65 11.75
CA LEU A 31 2.87 1.28 13.00
C LEU A 31 3.75 0.33 13.86
N GLU A 32 3.75 -0.97 13.60
CA GLU A 32 4.62 -1.96 14.25
C GLU A 32 5.93 -2.22 13.48
N LEU A 33 6.03 -1.82 12.20
CA LEU A 33 7.25 -2.01 11.40
C LEU A 33 8.48 -1.33 12.03
N ASP A 34 9.66 -1.88 11.76
CA ASP A 34 10.93 -1.18 12.01
C ASP A 34 10.87 0.25 11.42
N PRO A 35 11.39 1.29 12.11
CA PRO A 35 11.29 2.67 11.65
C PRO A 35 11.82 2.92 10.24
N LEU A 36 12.88 2.21 9.80
CA LEU A 36 13.42 2.36 8.45
C LEU A 36 12.50 1.76 7.40
N LEU A 37 11.92 0.58 7.68
CA LEU A 37 10.92 -0.06 6.83
C LEU A 37 9.63 0.78 6.76
N ARG A 38 9.20 1.34 7.88
CA ARG A 38 8.06 2.26 7.96
C ARG A 38 8.30 3.52 7.14
N GLY A 39 9.49 4.10 7.24
CA GLY A 39 9.90 5.28 6.45
C GLY A 39 9.93 4.99 4.94
N ALA A 40 10.48 3.83 4.55
CA ALA A 40 10.48 3.37 3.17
C ALA A 40 9.05 3.18 2.63
N LEU A 41 8.18 2.50 3.38
CA LEU A 41 6.80 2.29 2.99
C LEU A 41 6.01 3.59 2.91
N GLY A 42 6.10 4.47 3.93
CA GLY A 42 5.40 5.75 3.94
C GLY A 42 5.81 6.65 2.78
N THR A 43 7.11 6.68 2.47
CA THR A 43 7.63 7.43 1.31
C THR A 43 7.14 6.83 0.00
N ALA A 44 7.16 5.51 -0.16
CA ALA A 44 6.64 4.83 -1.34
C ALA A 44 5.12 5.03 -1.50
N MET A 45 4.35 4.98 -0.41
CA MET A 45 2.93 5.28 -0.44
C MET A 45 2.67 6.70 -0.94
N ARG A 46 3.39 7.69 -0.41
CA ARG A 46 3.23 9.09 -0.82
C ARG A 46 3.71 9.37 -2.22
N GLU A 47 4.98 9.07 -2.52
CA GLU A 47 5.63 9.51 -3.75
C GLU A 47 5.35 8.60 -4.95
N VAL A 48 4.86 7.38 -4.72
CA VAL A 48 4.55 6.43 -5.79
C VAL A 48 3.06 6.13 -5.84
N LEU A 49 2.50 5.60 -4.75
CA LEU A 49 1.12 5.09 -4.77
C LEU A 49 0.08 6.21 -4.85
N GLN A 50 0.23 7.30 -4.08
CA GLN A 50 -0.69 8.46 -4.13
C GLN A 50 -0.55 9.29 -5.41
N ARG A 51 0.60 9.22 -6.09
CA ARG A 51 0.81 9.91 -7.38
C ARG A 51 0.23 9.14 -8.56
N HIS A 52 0.48 7.83 -8.60
CA HIS A 52 0.23 7.01 -9.79
C HIS A 52 -0.97 6.06 -9.65
N GLY A 53 -1.47 5.83 -8.43
CA GLY A 53 -2.57 4.91 -8.17
C GLY A 53 -2.31 3.52 -8.74
N ILE A 54 -3.29 2.96 -9.44
CA ILE A 54 -3.19 1.60 -10.00
C ILE A 54 -2.14 1.46 -11.12
N ALA A 55 -1.70 2.57 -11.73
CA ALA A 55 -0.73 2.54 -12.83
C ALA A 55 0.65 1.99 -12.39
N VAL A 56 0.94 1.95 -11.09
CA VAL A 56 2.13 1.28 -10.53
C VAL A 56 2.24 -0.19 -10.95
N CYS A 57 1.12 -0.84 -11.30
CA CYS A 57 1.08 -2.22 -11.78
C CYS A 57 1.65 -2.42 -13.18
N HIS A 58 1.92 -1.35 -13.93
CA HIS A 58 2.62 -1.42 -15.22
C HIS A 58 4.14 -1.48 -15.06
N GLY A 59 4.66 -1.32 -13.84
CA GLY A 59 6.09 -1.37 -13.53
C GLY A 59 6.42 -2.31 -12.37
N GLU A 60 7.64 -2.21 -11.85
CA GLU A 60 8.13 -3.08 -10.77
C GLU A 60 7.43 -2.88 -9.42
N TRP A 61 6.78 -1.73 -9.25
CA TRP A 61 6.11 -1.27 -8.04
C TRP A 61 4.76 -1.95 -7.81
N GLY A 62 4.20 -2.65 -8.80
CA GLY A 62 2.93 -3.32 -8.60
C GLY A 62 2.70 -4.56 -9.43
N LYS A 63 1.63 -5.27 -9.11
CA LYS A 63 1.10 -6.40 -9.89
C LYS A 63 -0.41 -6.45 -9.79
N GLN A 64 -1.08 -6.64 -10.92
CA GLN A 64 -2.50 -7.00 -10.94
C GLN A 64 -2.69 -8.43 -10.44
N LEU A 65 -3.60 -8.63 -9.48
CA LEU A 65 -3.93 -9.95 -8.92
C LEU A 65 -5.30 -10.48 -9.39
N GLY A 66 -6.03 -9.69 -10.18
CA GLY A 66 -7.39 -10.01 -10.64
C GLY A 66 -8.47 -9.61 -9.63
N GLU A 67 -9.73 -9.66 -10.06
CA GLU A 67 -10.92 -9.35 -9.21
C GLU A 67 -10.94 -7.95 -8.57
N GLY A 68 -10.16 -7.02 -9.14
CA GLY A 68 -9.97 -5.66 -8.64
C GLY A 68 -8.93 -5.54 -7.53
N LEU A 69 -8.17 -6.60 -7.23
CA LEU A 69 -7.08 -6.59 -6.27
C LEU A 69 -5.74 -6.33 -6.96
N PHE A 70 -4.91 -5.49 -6.34
CA PHE A 70 -3.52 -5.27 -6.73
C PHE A 70 -2.55 -5.50 -5.57
N GLU A 71 -1.30 -5.82 -5.93
CA GLU A 71 -0.15 -5.88 -5.03
C GLU A 71 0.71 -4.63 -5.27
N PHE A 72 1.00 -3.86 -4.23
CA PHE A 72 2.02 -2.81 -4.20
C PHE A 72 3.30 -3.36 -3.58
N ARG A 73 4.41 -3.19 -4.28
CA ARG A 73 5.69 -3.84 -4.03
C ARG A 73 6.74 -2.81 -3.70
N VAL A 74 7.07 -2.68 -2.41
CA VAL A 74 8.14 -1.79 -1.97
C VAL A 74 9.41 -2.61 -1.80
N ARG A 75 10.42 -2.29 -2.62
CA ARG A 75 11.77 -2.89 -2.58
C ARG A 75 12.88 -1.86 -2.41
N HIS A 76 12.51 -0.59 -2.40
CA HIS A 76 13.41 0.55 -2.39
C HIS A 76 13.32 1.28 -1.04
N SER A 77 14.42 1.88 -0.63
CA SER A 77 14.48 2.77 0.53
C SER A 77 13.73 4.08 0.28
N ALA A 78 13.49 4.86 1.33
CA ALA A 78 12.96 6.22 1.20
C ALA A 78 13.89 7.09 0.35
N GLU A 79 15.20 6.99 0.55
CA GLU A 79 16.22 7.70 -0.22
C GLU A 79 16.13 7.40 -1.73
N GLU A 80 16.07 6.12 -2.09
CA GLU A 80 15.95 5.68 -3.50
C GLU A 80 14.63 6.13 -4.11
N THR A 81 13.53 6.02 -3.37
CA THR A 81 12.21 6.46 -3.83
C THR A 81 12.20 7.96 -4.14
N VAL A 82 12.75 8.78 -3.24
CA VAL A 82 12.85 10.23 -3.45
C VAL A 82 13.70 10.56 -4.68
N ALA A 83 14.82 9.86 -4.86
CA ALA A 83 15.69 10.04 -6.02
C ALA A 83 15.04 9.63 -7.35
N MET A 84 14.13 8.66 -7.33
CA MET A 84 13.43 8.17 -8.53
C MET A 84 12.22 9.02 -8.91
N PHE A 85 11.50 9.58 -7.94
CA PHE A 85 10.15 10.16 -8.16
C PHE A 85 10.03 11.65 -7.86
N THR A 86 11.10 12.31 -7.40
CA THR A 86 11.05 13.74 -7.03
C THR A 86 12.31 14.48 -7.46
N ASP A 87 12.20 15.80 -7.63
CA ASP A 87 13.35 16.69 -7.87
C ASP A 87 14.07 17.10 -6.57
N ARG A 88 13.61 16.61 -5.41
CA ARG A 88 14.19 16.98 -4.12
C ARG A 88 15.46 16.16 -3.88
N PRO A 89 16.51 16.77 -3.29
CA PRO A 89 17.71 16.02 -2.94
C PRO A 89 17.35 14.95 -1.90
N PRO A 90 17.71 13.67 -2.14
CA PRO A 90 17.40 12.60 -1.21
C PRO A 90 18.21 12.77 0.08
N ARG A 91 17.58 12.54 1.23
CA ARG A 91 18.27 12.52 2.52
C ARG A 91 18.94 11.16 2.70
N LYS A 92 20.23 11.17 3.02
CA LYS A 92 20.95 9.95 3.41
C LYS A 92 20.42 9.44 4.74
N GLU A 93 20.01 8.18 4.75
CA GLU A 93 19.50 7.48 5.92
C GLU A 93 20.14 6.09 6.00
N PRO A 94 20.24 5.49 7.20
CA PRO A 94 20.58 4.09 7.34
C PRO A 94 19.63 3.24 6.50
N ARG A 95 20.18 2.25 5.78
CA ARG A 95 19.39 1.34 4.96
C ARG A 95 19.29 -0.01 5.66
N PRO A 96 18.10 -0.62 5.77
CA PRO A 96 17.99 -1.99 6.24
C PRO A 96 18.62 -2.93 5.20
N ASP A 97 19.10 -4.09 5.66
CA ASP A 97 19.79 -5.06 4.80
C ASP A 97 18.93 -5.53 3.61
N LYS A 98 17.60 -5.56 3.80
CA LYS A 98 16.65 -5.97 2.77
C LYS A 98 15.30 -5.28 2.97
N ILE A 99 14.75 -4.75 1.87
CA ILE A 99 13.38 -4.21 1.83
C ILE A 99 12.56 -5.08 0.89
N ALA A 100 11.51 -5.71 1.42
CA ALA A 100 10.53 -6.42 0.60
C ALA A 100 9.15 -6.35 1.26
N LEU A 101 8.54 -5.17 1.27
CA LEU A 101 7.19 -5.01 1.78
C LEU A 101 6.18 -5.25 0.67
N ARG A 102 5.05 -5.87 1.03
CA ARG A 102 3.92 -6.11 0.14
C ARG A 102 2.66 -5.58 0.79
N VAL A 103 1.95 -4.74 0.06
CA VAL A 103 0.64 -4.22 0.47
C VAL A 103 -0.36 -4.59 -0.61
N PHE A 104 -1.50 -5.12 -0.20
CA PHE A 104 -2.56 -5.53 -1.10
C PHE A 104 -3.71 -4.53 -1.00
N GLY A 105 -4.21 -4.06 -2.14
CA GLY A 105 -5.20 -3.01 -2.17
C GLY A 105 -6.20 -3.11 -3.31
N HIS A 106 -7.18 -2.22 -3.29
CA HIS A 106 -8.23 -2.08 -4.29
C HIS A 106 -8.35 -0.61 -4.69
N ALA A 107 -8.32 -0.32 -5.99
CA ALA A 107 -8.66 1.00 -6.50
C ALA A 107 -10.19 1.12 -6.60
N HIS A 108 -10.76 2.10 -5.90
CA HIS A 108 -12.20 2.33 -5.81
C HIS A 108 -12.57 3.71 -6.34
N GLY A 109 -13.63 3.78 -7.16
CA GLY A 109 -14.09 5.03 -7.76
C GLY A 109 -13.01 5.69 -8.61
N ASP A 110 -12.90 7.02 -8.52
CA ASP A 110 -11.95 7.80 -9.34
C ASP A 110 -10.53 7.76 -8.75
N LYS A 111 -10.39 8.07 -7.45
CA LYS A 111 -9.08 8.37 -6.84
C LYS A 111 -8.85 7.77 -5.45
N LEU A 112 -9.63 6.77 -5.04
CA LEU A 112 -9.45 6.14 -3.74
C LEU A 112 -8.70 4.81 -3.86
N LEU A 113 -7.72 4.59 -2.99
CA LEU A 113 -6.97 3.34 -2.87
C LEU A 113 -7.21 2.75 -1.48
N LEU A 114 -7.96 1.67 -1.40
CA LEU A 114 -8.23 0.96 -0.16
C LEU A 114 -7.15 -0.11 0.07
N LEU A 115 -6.38 0.00 1.16
CA LEU A 115 -5.38 -0.99 1.57
C LEU A 115 -5.99 -2.04 2.48
N LEU A 116 -5.88 -3.30 2.09
CA LEU A 116 -6.63 -4.43 2.63
C LEU A 116 -5.78 -5.37 3.48
N ALA A 117 -4.53 -5.60 3.10
CA ALA A 117 -3.59 -6.44 3.85
C ALA A 117 -2.15 -5.99 3.55
N GLY A 118 -1.21 -6.40 4.38
CA GLY A 118 0.20 -6.12 4.15
C GLY A 118 1.10 -6.93 5.07
N TYR A 119 2.31 -7.19 4.60
CA TYR A 119 3.31 -7.92 5.37
C TYR A 119 4.73 -7.65 4.85
N ASP A 120 5.71 -8.01 5.68
CA ASP A 120 7.13 -8.00 5.31
C ASP A 120 7.55 -9.36 4.72
N LYS A 121 7.73 -9.42 3.40
CA LYS A 121 8.20 -10.62 2.67
C LYS A 121 9.69 -10.88 2.87
N ALA A 122 10.47 -9.91 3.37
CA ALA A 122 11.85 -10.16 3.77
C ALA A 122 11.89 -10.99 5.06
N ALA A 123 11.04 -10.65 6.04
CA ALA A 123 10.92 -11.35 7.31
C ALA A 123 10.28 -12.74 7.16
N ASP A 124 9.26 -12.89 6.30
CA ASP A 124 8.67 -14.20 5.97
C ASP A 124 8.70 -14.43 4.44
N PRO A 125 9.77 -15.05 3.92
CA PRO A 125 9.96 -15.26 2.49
C PRO A 125 9.03 -16.33 1.89
N SER A 126 8.10 -16.93 2.63
CA SER A 126 7.27 -18.03 2.15
C SER A 126 6.22 -17.59 1.12
N ASP A 127 6.08 -18.33 0.04
CA ASP A 127 4.98 -18.11 -0.92
C ASP A 127 3.62 -18.47 -0.29
N ARG A 128 3.59 -19.47 0.59
CA ARG A 128 2.40 -19.79 1.39
C ARG A 128 1.97 -18.62 2.29
N ARG A 129 2.92 -17.83 2.81
CA ARG A 129 2.60 -16.62 3.56
C ARG A 129 1.97 -15.58 2.64
N GLN A 130 2.54 -15.38 1.46
CA GLN A 130 2.01 -14.45 0.47
C GLN A 130 0.58 -14.80 0.06
N ASP A 131 0.33 -16.07 -0.24
CA ASP A 131 -1.00 -16.55 -0.64
C ASP A 131 -2.05 -16.30 0.45
N ARG A 132 -1.71 -16.54 1.72
CA ARG A 132 -2.59 -16.23 2.87
C ARG A 132 -2.95 -14.75 2.96
N GLU A 133 -1.98 -13.86 2.71
CA GLU A 133 -2.24 -12.42 2.74
C GLU A 133 -3.09 -11.97 1.53
N ILE A 134 -2.92 -12.59 0.37
CA ILE A 134 -3.78 -12.38 -0.80
C ILE A 134 -5.21 -12.85 -0.52
N GLU A 135 -5.38 -14.05 0.05
CA GLU A 135 -6.69 -14.59 0.45
C GLU A 135 -7.37 -13.68 1.49
N LEU A 136 -6.62 -13.22 2.48
CA LEU A 136 -7.12 -12.26 3.48
C LEU A 136 -7.57 -10.95 2.82
N ALA A 137 -6.79 -10.41 1.90
CA ALA A 137 -7.15 -9.20 1.16
C ALA A 137 -8.42 -9.38 0.32
N ARG A 138 -8.58 -10.53 -0.34
CA ARG A 138 -9.81 -10.87 -1.09
C ARG A 138 -11.04 -10.96 -0.19
N LYS A 139 -10.90 -11.58 0.98
CA LYS A 139 -11.96 -11.66 1.99
C LYS A 139 -12.41 -10.26 2.41
N ARG A 140 -11.46 -9.41 2.82
CA ARG A 140 -11.73 -8.02 3.23
C ARG A 140 -12.33 -7.16 2.12
N LEU A 141 -11.91 -7.39 0.87
CA LEU A 141 -12.50 -6.70 -0.29
C LEU A 141 -13.96 -7.12 -0.51
N THR A 142 -14.28 -8.39 -0.33
CA THR A 142 -15.65 -8.90 -0.39
C THR A 142 -16.52 -8.27 0.70
N GLU A 143 -16.03 -8.23 1.94
CA GLU A 143 -16.71 -7.59 3.07
C GLU A 143 -16.96 -6.09 2.81
N TYR A 144 -15.94 -5.38 2.32
CA TYR A 144 -16.05 -3.96 1.95
C TYR A 144 -17.11 -3.72 0.88
N ARG A 145 -17.11 -4.52 -0.21
CA ARG A 145 -18.09 -4.40 -1.29
C ARG A 145 -19.51 -4.72 -0.82
N GLY A 146 -19.68 -5.75 0.03
CA GLY A 146 -20.97 -6.14 0.59
C GLY A 146 -21.64 -5.00 1.36
N ARG A 147 -20.87 -4.29 2.20
CA ARG A 147 -21.37 -3.13 2.96
C ARG A 147 -21.86 -1.98 2.07
N ARG A 148 -21.18 -1.74 0.95
CA ARG A 148 -21.47 -0.63 0.04
C ARG A 148 -22.59 -0.89 -0.96
N THR A 149 -22.94 -2.14 -1.18
CA THR A 149 -24.05 -2.53 -2.06
C THR A 149 -25.39 -2.52 -1.30
N GLY A 150 -25.37 -2.45 0.04
CA GLY A 150 -26.54 -2.34 0.90
C GLY A 150 -26.98 -0.90 1.23
N THR A 151 -26.51 0.09 0.46
CA THR A 151 -26.95 1.51 0.51
C THR A 151 -27.51 1.89 -0.85
#